data_AF-A0A2U1VQ39-F1
#
_entry.id   AF-A0A2U1VQ39-F1
#
_cell.length_a   1.000
_cell.length_b   1.000
_cell.length_c   1.000
_cell.angle_alpha   90.00
_cell.angle_beta   90.00
_cell.angle_gamma   90.00
#
_symmetry.space_group_name_H-M   'P 1'
#
loop_
_entity.id
_entity.type
_entity.pdbx_description
1 polymer ?
#
loop_
_entity_poly.entity_id
_entity_poly.type
_entity_poly.pdbx_seq_one_letter_code
_entity_poly.pdbx_strand_id
1 'polypeptide(L)'
;MVAVRTALLLTLLFVAAAARAGERLEWPDGRAYNGALRHGRPDGDGVQVWPDGRHYRGAWRDGVPEGFGTLTLPDGRRYVGRFARGRPTGEGEFLSPMGTRYRARVEPDGSLAPGAMLGTAKPAPKPAPKFKPPAQADTLEAWLRGP
;
A
#
# COMPACT_ATOMS: atom_id res chain seq x y z
N MET A 1 -25.18 19.71 -39.79
CA MET A 1 -25.29 19.29 -38.36
C MET A 1 -25.07 17.79 -38.31
N VAL A 2 -24.43 17.28 -37.24
CA VAL A 2 -23.90 15.91 -37.05
C VAL A 2 -22.45 15.72 -37.54
N ALA A 3 -21.49 16.12 -36.70
CA ALA A 3 -20.11 15.58 -36.72
C ALA A 3 -19.39 15.78 -35.37
N VAL A 4 -20.11 15.75 -34.25
CA VAL A 4 -19.54 15.90 -32.90
C VAL A 4 -20.04 14.75 -32.03
N ARG A 5 -19.70 13.50 -32.39
CA ARG A 5 -19.98 12.33 -31.55
C ARG A 5 -18.86 11.28 -31.51
N THR A 6 -17.84 11.39 -32.36
CA THR A 6 -16.74 10.42 -32.43
C THR A 6 -15.55 10.73 -31.52
N ALA A 7 -15.52 11.90 -30.86
CA ALA A 7 -14.39 12.28 -30.00
C ALA A 7 -14.50 11.82 -28.53
N LEU A 8 -15.63 11.24 -28.10
CA LEU A 8 -15.82 10.83 -26.69
C LEU A 8 -15.53 9.34 -26.43
N LEU A 9 -15.40 8.52 -27.48
CA LEU A 9 -15.08 7.08 -27.33
C LEU A 9 -13.57 6.81 -27.19
N LEU A 10 -12.71 7.71 -27.67
CA LEU A 10 -11.25 7.57 -27.60
C LEU A 10 -10.64 8.10 -26.29
N THR A 11 -11.31 9.02 -25.58
CA THR A 11 -10.90 9.39 -24.21
C THR A 11 -11.31 8.35 -23.17
N LEU A 12 -12.38 7.58 -23.40
CA LEU A 12 -12.80 6.50 -22.50
C LEU A 12 -11.87 5.27 -22.57
N LEU A 13 -11.19 5.06 -23.70
CA LEU A 13 -10.23 3.96 -23.88
C LEU A 13 -8.93 4.13 -23.08
N PHE A 14 -8.65 5.34 -22.56
CA PHE A 14 -7.50 5.58 -21.67
C PHE A 14 -7.84 5.41 -20.18
N VAL A 15 -9.13 5.36 -19.81
CA VAL A 15 -9.55 5.13 -18.41
C VAL A 15 -9.53 3.64 -18.04
N ALA A 16 -9.53 2.74 -19.03
CA ALA A 16 -9.36 1.31 -18.82
C ALA A 16 -7.89 0.90 -19.06
N ALA A 17 -6.94 1.54 -18.37
CA ALA A 17 -5.65 0.92 -18.16
C ALA A 17 -5.92 -0.40 -17.43
N ALA A 18 -5.84 -1.50 -18.18
CA ALA A 18 -6.16 -2.85 -17.76
C ALA A 18 -5.74 -3.07 -16.30
N ALA A 19 -6.73 -3.23 -15.42
CA ALA A 19 -6.51 -3.81 -14.11
C ALA A 19 -5.96 -5.21 -14.37
N ARG A 20 -4.64 -5.32 -14.49
CA ARG A 20 -3.96 -6.60 -14.67
C ARG A 20 -4.31 -7.42 -13.44
N ALA A 21 -4.86 -8.60 -13.65
CA ALA A 21 -5.09 -9.56 -12.58
C ALA A 21 -3.78 -9.67 -11.78
N GLY A 22 -3.81 -9.27 -10.51
CA GLY A 22 -2.65 -9.41 -9.64
C GLY A 22 -2.36 -10.89 -9.45
N GLU A 23 -1.09 -11.28 -9.59
CA GLU A 23 -0.66 -12.63 -9.33
C GLU A 23 -0.56 -12.85 -7.81
N ARG A 24 -0.94 -14.04 -7.35
CA ARG A 24 -0.96 -14.40 -5.93
C ARG A 24 0.26 -15.23 -5.57
N LEU A 25 0.94 -14.86 -4.48
CA LEU A 25 1.94 -15.68 -3.83
C LEU A 25 1.52 -15.94 -2.38
N GLU A 26 1.72 -17.18 -1.94
CA GLU A 26 1.57 -17.59 -0.54
C GLU A 26 2.85 -18.27 -0.11
N TRP A 27 3.26 -18.02 1.12
CA TRP A 27 4.44 -18.66 1.68
C TRP A 27 4.02 -19.55 2.86
N PRO A 28 4.83 -20.58 3.20
CA PRO A 28 4.56 -21.47 4.33
C PRO A 28 4.47 -20.75 5.69
N ASP A 29 5.07 -19.55 5.79
CA ASP A 29 4.98 -18.70 6.99
C ASP A 29 3.61 -17.99 7.13
N GLY A 30 2.70 -18.20 6.17
CA GLY A 30 1.35 -17.64 6.18
C GLY A 30 1.25 -16.21 5.65
N ARG A 31 2.36 -15.60 5.19
CA ARG A 31 2.27 -14.33 4.47
C ARG A 31 1.69 -14.58 3.08
N ALA A 32 1.02 -13.57 2.54
CA ALA A 32 0.40 -13.65 1.23
C ALA A 32 0.58 -12.32 0.49
N TYR A 33 0.70 -12.39 -0.83
CA TYR A 33 0.89 -11.25 -1.71
C TYR A 33 -0.08 -11.34 -2.88
N ASN A 34 -0.60 -10.20 -3.30
CA ASN A 34 -1.30 -10.04 -4.56
C ASN A 34 -0.77 -8.80 -5.28
N GLY A 35 -0.33 -8.95 -6.52
CA GLY A 35 0.21 -7.83 -7.31
C GLY A 35 1.03 -8.31 -8.50
N ALA A 36 1.82 -7.41 -9.08
CA ALA A 36 2.68 -7.75 -10.20
C ALA A 36 3.87 -8.61 -9.75
N LEU A 37 4.26 -9.60 -10.57
CA LEU A 37 5.48 -10.39 -10.39
C LEU A 37 6.42 -10.22 -11.57
N ARG A 38 7.73 -10.30 -11.28
CA ARG A 38 8.79 -10.46 -12.26
C ARG A 38 9.68 -11.61 -11.82
N HIS A 39 9.84 -12.62 -12.69
CA HIS A 39 10.60 -13.85 -12.38
C HIS A 39 10.14 -14.54 -11.08
N GLY A 40 8.82 -14.59 -10.84
CA GLY A 40 8.22 -15.21 -9.65
C GLY A 40 8.43 -14.43 -8.35
N ARG A 41 8.87 -13.17 -8.41
CA ARG A 41 9.07 -12.30 -7.24
C ARG A 41 8.20 -11.05 -7.34
N PRO A 42 7.70 -10.52 -6.21
CA PRO A 42 7.01 -9.23 -6.17
C PRO A 42 7.80 -8.13 -6.87
N ASP A 43 7.20 -7.51 -7.89
CA ASP A 43 7.84 -6.46 -8.67
C ASP A 43 6.79 -5.58 -9.35
N GLY A 44 6.83 -4.27 -9.13
CA GLY A 44 5.75 -3.34 -9.47
C GLY A 44 4.79 -3.13 -8.30
N ASP A 45 3.52 -2.82 -8.57
CA ASP A 45 2.54 -2.56 -7.52
C ASP A 45 1.94 -3.84 -6.94
N GLY A 46 1.78 -3.87 -5.62
CA GLY A 46 1.14 -4.99 -4.95
C GLY A 46 0.84 -4.77 -3.48
N VAL A 47 0.11 -5.72 -2.91
CA VAL A 47 -0.29 -5.78 -1.50
C VAL A 47 0.28 -7.05 -0.88
N GLN A 48 1.06 -6.92 0.19
CA GLN A 48 1.48 -8.04 1.03
C GLN A 48 0.83 -7.95 2.41
N VAL A 49 0.42 -9.10 2.93
CA VAL A 49 -0.17 -9.28 4.25
C VAL A 49 0.65 -10.31 5.00
N TRP A 50 0.93 -10.05 6.27
CA TRP A 50 1.59 -11.00 7.14
C TRP A 50 0.60 -11.59 8.17
N PRO A 51 0.91 -12.76 8.75
CA PRO A 51 0.05 -13.41 9.73
C PRO A 51 -0.24 -12.57 10.99
N ASP A 52 0.67 -11.65 11.33
CA ASP A 52 0.50 -10.73 12.46
C ASP A 52 -0.59 -9.67 12.21
N GLY A 53 -1.07 -9.54 10.96
CA GLY A 53 -2.09 -8.59 10.53
C GLY A 53 -1.52 -7.29 9.97
N ARG A 54 -0.19 -7.11 9.95
CA ARG A 54 0.42 -5.98 9.26
C ARG A 54 0.23 -6.17 7.75
N HIS A 55 0.14 -5.08 7.01
CA HIS A 55 0.07 -5.13 5.56
C HIS A 55 0.78 -3.95 4.92
N TYR A 56 1.30 -4.18 3.73
CA TYR A 56 1.99 -3.19 2.91
C TYR A 56 1.28 -3.13 1.56
N ARG A 57 0.99 -1.90 1.11
CA ARG A 57 0.49 -1.61 -0.23
C ARG A 57 1.44 -0.63 -0.89
N GLY A 58 1.99 -0.95 -2.04
CA GLY A 58 2.86 -0.02 -2.76
C GLY A 58 3.76 -0.71 -3.75
N ALA A 59 4.87 -0.03 -4.06
CA ALA A 59 5.84 -0.46 -5.04
C ALA A 59 6.82 -1.51 -4.48
N TRP A 60 7.11 -2.50 -5.31
CA TRP A 60 8.03 -3.60 -5.06
C TRP A 60 9.10 -3.63 -6.14
N ARG A 61 10.30 -4.06 -5.76
CA ARG A 61 11.37 -4.40 -6.70
C ARG A 61 12.08 -5.66 -6.22
N ASP A 62 12.16 -6.66 -7.08
CA ASP A 62 12.86 -7.93 -6.82
C ASP A 62 12.50 -8.61 -5.48
N GLY A 63 11.24 -8.49 -5.07
CA GLY A 63 10.69 -9.09 -3.86
C GLY A 63 10.78 -8.23 -2.59
N VAL A 64 11.27 -7.00 -2.68
CA VAL A 64 11.34 -6.07 -1.53
C VAL A 64 10.52 -4.80 -1.77
N PRO A 65 9.87 -4.23 -0.74
CA PRO A 65 9.26 -2.91 -0.85
C PRO A 65 10.28 -1.85 -1.22
N GLU A 66 10.02 -1.13 -2.30
CA GLU A 66 10.95 -0.17 -2.90
C GLU A 66 10.16 0.89 -3.67
N GLY A 67 10.28 2.17 -3.29
CA GLY A 67 9.48 3.26 -3.85
C GLY A 67 8.40 3.74 -2.88
N PHE A 68 7.27 4.23 -3.37
CA PHE A 68 6.21 4.74 -2.50
C PHE A 68 5.27 3.61 -2.05
N GLY A 69 4.83 3.69 -0.79
CA GLY A 69 3.87 2.75 -0.26
C GLY A 69 3.25 3.17 1.07
N THR A 70 2.37 2.32 1.54
CA THR A 70 1.68 2.42 2.83
C THR A 70 1.94 1.15 3.62
N LEU A 71 2.52 1.27 4.81
CA LEU A 71 2.62 0.20 5.79
C LEU A 71 1.60 0.46 6.90
N THR A 72 0.75 -0.52 7.16
CA THR A 72 -0.20 -0.49 8.27
C THR A 72 0.14 -1.61 9.24
N LEU A 73 0.20 -1.25 10.52
CA LEU A 73 0.46 -2.19 11.61
C LEU A 73 -0.87 -2.63 12.28
N PRO A 74 -0.89 -3.79 12.95
CA PRO A 74 -2.11 -4.33 13.58
C PRO A 74 -2.69 -3.43 14.69
N ASP A 75 -1.86 -2.56 15.27
CA ASP A 75 -2.25 -1.59 16.30
C ASP A 75 -2.84 -0.30 15.74
N GLY A 76 -3.02 -0.21 14.42
CA GLY A 76 -3.56 0.97 13.74
C GLY A 76 -2.53 2.03 13.38
N ARG A 77 -1.25 1.86 13.75
CA ARG A 77 -0.19 2.72 13.21
C ARG A 77 -0.12 2.56 11.70
N ARG A 78 0.10 3.69 11.01
CA ARG A 78 0.29 3.71 9.57
C ARG A 78 1.43 4.62 9.20
N TYR A 79 2.21 4.22 8.20
CA TYR A 79 3.19 5.06 7.53
C TYR A 79 2.86 5.13 6.06
N VAL A 80 2.86 6.33 5.50
CA VAL A 80 2.71 6.61 4.06
C VAL A 80 3.93 7.40 3.61
N GLY A 81 4.75 6.82 2.74
CA GLY A 81 5.98 7.47 2.31
C GLY A 81 6.85 6.57 1.46
N ARG A 82 8.17 6.85 1.45
CA ARG A 82 9.13 6.10 0.66
C ARG A 82 9.66 4.90 1.42
N PHE A 83 9.97 3.86 0.67
CA PHE A 83 10.60 2.63 1.12
C PHE A 83 11.87 2.39 0.29
N ALA A 84 12.92 1.95 0.97
CA ALA A 84 14.15 1.47 0.36
C ALA A 84 14.59 0.20 1.07
N ARG A 85 14.88 -0.86 0.31
CA ARG A 85 15.31 -2.17 0.85
C ARG A 85 14.33 -2.70 1.92
N GLY A 86 13.03 -2.50 1.70
CA GLY A 86 11.98 -2.95 2.60
C GLY A 86 11.77 -2.12 3.87
N ARG A 87 12.44 -0.97 4.01
CA ARG A 87 12.32 -0.09 5.20
C ARG A 87 11.77 1.28 4.83
N PRO A 88 10.89 1.88 5.66
CA PRO A 88 10.55 3.30 5.56
C PRO A 88 11.80 4.18 5.50
N THR A 89 11.79 5.21 4.67
CA THR A 89 12.93 6.13 4.52
C THR A 89 12.48 7.52 4.10
N GLY A 90 13.24 8.54 4.48
CA GLY A 90 12.97 9.92 4.09
C GLY A 90 11.66 10.44 4.67
N GLU A 91 11.06 11.43 4.02
CA GLU A 91 9.83 12.06 4.53
C GLU A 91 8.59 11.19 4.29
N GLY A 92 7.72 11.13 5.29
CA GLY A 92 6.42 10.51 5.17
C GLY A 92 5.42 10.99 6.22
N GLU A 93 4.18 10.58 6.03
CA GLU A 93 3.06 10.82 6.94
C GLU A 93 2.86 9.59 7.83
N PHE A 94 2.76 9.83 9.12
CA PHE A 94 2.48 8.83 10.13
C PHE A 94 1.10 9.04 10.70
N LEU A 95 0.42 7.94 10.98
CA LEU A 95 -0.79 7.89 11.78
C LEU A 95 -0.46 7.14 13.07
N SER A 96 -0.70 7.76 14.23
CA SER A 96 -0.63 7.07 15.51
C SER A 96 -1.86 6.18 15.73
N PRO A 97 -1.82 5.21 16.67
CA PRO A 97 -3.02 4.47 17.06
C PRO A 97 -4.15 5.40 17.51
N MET A 98 -3.81 6.60 18.00
CA MET A 98 -4.78 7.59 18.49
C MET A 98 -5.40 8.46 17.39
N GLY A 99 -5.09 8.21 16.12
CA GLY A 99 -5.59 8.99 14.99
C GLY A 99 -4.82 10.28 14.70
N THR A 100 -3.80 10.61 15.51
CA THR A 100 -2.94 11.77 15.26
C THR A 100 -2.10 11.53 14.02
N ARG A 101 -2.23 12.43 13.05
CA ARG A 101 -1.38 12.45 11.86
C ARG A 101 -0.21 13.39 12.08
N TYR A 102 1.00 12.99 11.70
CA TYR A 102 2.16 13.87 11.73
C TYR A 102 3.11 13.54 10.59
N ARG A 103 3.84 14.55 10.10
CA ARG A 103 4.89 14.36 9.10
C ARG A 103 6.24 14.23 9.80
N ALA A 104 7.02 13.22 9.44
CA ALA A 104 8.38 13.04 9.93
C ALA A 104 9.32 12.49 8.86
N ARG A 105 10.62 12.68 9.08
CA ARG A 105 11.69 12.05 8.30
C ARG A 105 12.18 10.81 9.00
N VAL A 106 12.32 9.71 8.26
CA VAL A 106 12.93 8.46 8.73
C VAL A 106 14.38 8.44 8.30
N GLU A 107 15.27 8.36 9.29
CA GLU A 107 16.70 8.26 9.11
C GLU A 107 17.12 6.85 8.65
N PRO A 108 18.34 6.67 8.09
CA PRO A 108 18.80 5.37 7.61
C PRO A 108 18.81 4.24 8.65
N ASP A 109 18.91 4.58 9.93
CA ASP A 109 18.83 3.64 11.05
C ASP A 109 17.39 3.27 11.44
N GLY A 110 16.39 3.90 10.83
CA GLY A 110 14.97 3.71 11.09
C GLY A 110 14.41 4.61 12.20
N SER A 111 15.22 5.47 12.80
CA SER A 111 14.76 6.47 13.76
C SER A 111 14.04 7.63 13.06
N LEU A 112 13.21 8.35 13.81
CA LEU A 112 12.59 9.58 13.31
C LEU A 112 13.52 10.77 13.60
N ALA A 113 13.79 11.58 12.58
CA ALA A 113 14.58 12.79 12.73
C ALA A 113 13.95 13.73 13.79
N PRO A 114 14.77 14.41 14.61
CA PRO A 114 14.30 15.42 15.54
C PRO A 114 13.51 16.53 14.83
N GLY A 115 12.41 17.00 15.42
CA GLY A 115 11.72 18.22 14.96
C GLY A 115 10.56 18.03 13.97
N ALA A 116 9.84 16.91 14.03
CA ALA A 116 8.72 16.63 13.14
C ALA A 116 7.45 16.20 13.91
N MET A 117 6.61 17.16 14.31
CA MET A 117 5.35 16.91 15.05
C MET A 117 4.24 17.90 14.66
N LEU A 118 4.08 18.23 13.37
CA LEU A 118 2.90 19.00 12.95
C LEU A 118 1.74 18.04 12.70
N GLY A 119 0.82 17.99 13.66
CA GLY A 119 -0.36 17.14 13.61
C GLY A 119 -1.54 17.71 14.39
N THR A 120 -2.69 17.88 13.73
CA THR A 120 -3.96 18.14 14.42
C THR A 120 -4.52 16.80 14.90
N ALA A 121 -4.71 16.65 16.22
CA ALA A 121 -5.31 15.45 16.78
C ALA A 121 -6.82 15.39 16.45
N LYS A 122 -7.28 14.26 15.89
CA LYS A 122 -8.69 13.84 15.93
C LYS A 122 -8.72 12.49 16.64
N PRO A 123 -9.68 12.23 17.55
CA PRO A 123 -9.71 10.98 18.31
C PRO A 123 -9.72 9.75 17.40
N ALA A 124 -8.99 8.74 17.86
CA ALA A 124 -8.74 7.47 17.20
C ALA A 124 -10.03 6.80 16.68
N PRO A 125 -10.05 6.30 15.44
CA PRO A 125 -10.90 5.15 15.15
C PRO A 125 -10.40 3.93 15.96
N LYS A 126 -11.30 2.98 16.26
CA LYS A 126 -10.97 1.69 16.88
C LYS A 126 -9.78 1.02 16.15
N PRO A 127 -9.00 0.13 16.82
CA PRO A 127 -7.91 -0.61 16.17
C PRO A 127 -8.37 -1.14 14.81
N ALA A 128 -7.57 -0.89 13.77
CA ALA A 128 -7.91 -1.33 12.42
C ALA A 128 -8.18 -2.84 12.46
N PRO A 129 -9.27 -3.34 11.86
CA PRO A 129 -9.49 -4.77 11.80
C PRO A 129 -8.26 -5.44 11.17
N LYS A 130 -7.89 -6.62 11.67
CA LYS A 130 -6.84 -7.41 11.03
C LYS A 130 -7.25 -7.66 9.59
N PHE A 131 -6.46 -7.15 8.64
CA PHE A 131 -6.72 -7.39 7.24
C PHE A 131 -6.50 -8.88 6.96
N LYS A 132 -7.57 -9.57 6.56
CA LYS A 132 -7.51 -10.97 6.14
C LYS A 132 -7.63 -11.01 4.62
N PRO A 133 -6.69 -11.66 3.92
CA PRO A 133 -6.84 -11.95 2.51
C PRO A 133 -8.19 -12.63 2.21
N PRO A 134 -8.87 -12.26 1.11
CA PRO A 134 -10.09 -12.94 0.69
C PRO A 134 -9.82 -14.42 0.38
N ALA A 135 -10.77 -15.29 0.78
CA ALA A 135 -10.63 -16.75 0.70
C ALA A 135 -10.86 -17.34 -0.70
N GLN A 136 -11.58 -16.64 -1.58
CA GLN A 136 -11.91 -17.06 -2.95
C GLN A 136 -11.68 -15.90 -3.91
N ALA A 137 -11.26 -16.23 -5.12
CA ALA A 137 -10.34 -15.48 -5.96
C ALA A 137 -10.73 -14.05 -6.42
N ASP A 138 -9.82 -13.13 -6.76
CA ASP A 138 -8.36 -12.93 -6.51
C ASP A 138 -7.93 -11.64 -7.22
N THR A 139 -8.72 -10.56 -7.12
CA THR A 139 -8.36 -9.31 -7.78
C THR A 139 -7.52 -8.45 -6.84
N LEU A 140 -6.47 -7.83 -7.37
CA LEU A 140 -5.72 -6.80 -6.65
C LEU A 140 -6.67 -5.77 -6.05
N GLU A 141 -7.71 -5.38 -6.80
CA GLU A 141 -8.79 -4.51 -6.35
C GLU A 141 -9.44 -4.94 -5.01
N ALA A 142 -9.70 -6.23 -4.81
CA ALA A 142 -10.25 -6.71 -3.55
C ALA A 142 -9.25 -6.53 -2.39
N TRP A 143 -7.96 -6.68 -2.66
CA TRP A 143 -6.91 -6.49 -1.67
C TRP A 143 -6.64 -5.00 -1.38
N LEU A 144 -6.82 -4.13 -2.37
CA LEU A 144 -6.64 -2.68 -2.24
C LEU A 144 -7.75 -2.01 -1.42
N ARG A 145 -8.94 -2.62 -1.31
CA ARG A 145 -10.03 -2.12 -0.45
C ARG A 145 -9.67 -2.15 1.03
N GLY A 146 -8.74 -3.02 1.44
CA GLY A 146 -8.37 -3.17 2.84
C GLY A 146 -9.49 -3.79 3.69
N PRO A 147 -9.34 -3.79 5.02
CA PRO A 147 -10.36 -4.25 5.96
C PRO A 147 -11.55 -3.29 6.08
#